data_AF-A0A967QG13-F1
#
_entry.id   AF-A0A967QG13-F1
#
_cell.length_a   1.000
_cell.length_b   1.000
_cell.length_c   1.000
_cell.angle_alpha   90.00
_cell.angle_beta   90.00
_cell.angle_gamma   90.00
#
_symmetry.space_group_name_H-M   'P 1'
#
loop_
_entity.id
_entity.type
_entity.pdbx_description
1 polymer ?
#
loop_
_entity_poly.entity_id
_entity_poly.type
_entity_poly.pdbx_seq_one_letter_code
_entity_poly.pdbx_strand_id
1 'polypeptide(L)' 'MSFETLGTRRLARGVFLELERIHLLGPGEGSAMRDVVRHPGGVAMLPIDSDGRIWFVRQYRIAV' A
#
# COMPACT_ATOMS: atom_id res chain seq x y z
N MET A 1 2.52 17.20 -14.89
CA MET A 1 2.70 17.70 -13.51
C MET A 1 3.33 16.58 -12.69
N SER A 2 4.65 16.63 -12.49
CA SER A 2 5.39 15.61 -11.73
C SER A 2 5.69 16.10 -10.33
N PHE A 3 5.65 15.18 -9.36
CA PHE A 3 6.17 15.41 -8.03
C PHE A 3 7.56 14.77 -7.95
N GLU A 4 8.52 15.48 -7.38
CA GLU A 4 9.85 14.94 -7.07
C GLU A 4 9.90 14.49 -5.61
N THR A 5 10.50 13.33 -5.34
CA THR A 5 10.71 12.87 -3.96
C THR A 5 11.97 13.51 -3.40
N LEU A 6 11.80 14.38 -2.41
CA LEU A 6 12.90 15.05 -1.72
C LEU A 6 13.54 14.15 -0.65
N GLY A 7 12.77 13.22 -0.10
CA GLY A 7 13.27 12.29 0.91
C GLY A 7 12.17 11.51 1.58
N THR A 8 12.59 10.47 2.30
CA THR A 8 11.70 9.54 3.01
C THR A 8 12.20 9.35 4.43
N ARG A 9 11.27 9.31 5.39
CA ARG A 9 11.56 9.07 6.80
C ARG A 9 10.63 8.00 7.34
N ARG A 10 11.18 6.95 7.93
CA ARG A 10 10.39 5.97 8.69
C ARG A 10 9.82 6.61 9.97
N LEU A 11 8.51 6.51 10.14
CA LEU A 11 7.77 7.02 11.31
C LEU A 11 7.58 5.93 12.36
N ALA A 12 7.22 4.72 11.93
CA ALA A 12 6.98 3.59 12.82
C ALA A 12 7.23 2.26 12.10
N ARG A 13 7.53 1.22 12.90
CA ARG A 13 7.65 -0.16 12.43
C ARG A 13 6.97 -1.08 13.43
N GLY A 14 5.94 -1.77 12.97
CA GLY A 14 5.26 -2.81 13.74
C GLY A 14 5.76 -4.21 13.34
N VAL A 15 4.98 -5.22 13.69
CA VAL A 15 5.27 -6.63 13.38
C VAL A 15 5.21 -6.90 11.87
N PHE A 16 4.22 -6.33 11.17
CA PHE A 16 4.00 -6.57 9.74
C PHE A 16 3.85 -5.31 8.87
N LEU A 17 3.73 -4.12 9.49
CA LEU A 17 3.59 -2.84 8.79
C LEU A 17 4.78 -1.93 9.07
N GLU A 18 5.20 -1.20 8.03
CA GLU A 18 6.11 -0.07 8.16
C GLU A 18 5.44 1.19 7.65
N LEU A 19 5.50 2.27 8.42
CA LEU A 19 4.93 3.57 8.08
C LEU A 19 6.06 4.55 7.81
N GLU A 20 6.02 5.20 6.65
CA GLU A 20 7.00 6.20 6.24
C GLU A 20 6.32 7.51 5.86
N ARG A 21 7.00 8.63 6.08
CA ARG A 21 6.64 9.93 5.52
C ARG A 21 7.53 10.24 4.33
N ILE A 22 6.92 10.52 3.19
CA ILE A 22 7.59 10.97 1.97
C ILE A 22 7.39 12.49 1.86
N HIS A 23 8.50 13.20 1.68
CA HIS A 23 8.52 14.63 1.37
C HIS A 23 8.60 14.80 -0.14
N LEU A 24 7.70 15.61 -0.70
CA LEU A 24 7.53 15.79 -2.13
C LEU A 24 7.67 17.27 -2.49
N LEU A 25 8.29 17.56 -3.63
CA LEU A 25 8.23 18.85 -4.30
C LEU A 25 7.22 18.77 -5.44
N GLY A 26 6.20 19.63 -5.38
CA GLY A 26 5.20 19.77 -6.41
C GLY A 26 5.64 20.68 -7.56
N PRO A 27 4.94 20.63 -8.70
CA PRO A 27 5.21 21.52 -9.81
C PRO A 27 4.87 22.96 -9.41
N GLY A 28 5.88 23.82 -9.34
CA GLY A 28 5.74 25.23 -8.91
C GLY A 28 6.18 25.51 -7.47
N GLU A 29 7.20 24.80 -6.96
CA GLU A 29 7.87 25.05 -5.66
C GLU A 29 7.07 24.71 -4.39
N GLY A 30 5.81 24.28 -4.52
CA GLY A 30 5.00 23.85 -3.38
C GLY A 30 5.49 22.52 -2.79
N SER A 31 5.75 22.46 -1.48
CA SER A 31 6.10 21.21 -0.79
C SER A 31 4.86 20.46 -0.28
N ALA A 32 4.93 19.14 -0.28
CA ALA A 32 3.88 18.26 0.24
C ALA A 32 4.48 17.10 1.07
N MET A 33 3.70 16.56 2.00
CA MET A 33 4.06 15.36 2.76
C MET A 33 3.00 14.29 2.58
N ARG A 34 3.41 13.01 2.53
CA ARG A 34 2.50 11.86 2.47
C ARG A 34 2.96 10.78 3.45
N ASP A 35 2.07 10.33 4.31
CA ASP A 35 2.29 9.15 5.14
C ASP A 35 1.86 7.92 4.35
N VAL A 36 2.77 6.97 4.19
CA VAL A 36 2.65 5.81 3.31
C VAL A 36 2.96 4.55 4.10
N VAL A 37 2.02 3.62 4.09
CA VAL A 37 2.24 2.25 4.58
C VAL A 37 2.97 1.47 3.49
N ARG A 38 4.14 0.91 3.82
CA ARG A 38 4.87 0.02 2.91
C ARG A 38 4.25 -1.38 2.98
N HIS A 39 3.81 -1.85 1.82
CA HIS A 39 3.25 -3.18 1.64
C HIS A 39 4.10 -3.94 0.60
N PRO A 40 4.51 -5.19 0.86
CA PRO A 40 5.36 -5.96 -0.05
C PRO A 40 4.67 -6.37 -1.37
N GLY A 41 3.40 -6.02 -1.51
CA GLY A 41 2.52 -6.51 -2.57
C GLY A 41 1.75 -7.74 -2.12
N GLY A 42 0.78 -8.15 -2.92
CA GLY A 42 -0.05 -9.31 -2.68
C GLY A 42 -0.59 -9.86 -3.99
N VAL A 43 -1.05 -11.10 -3.96
CA VAL A 43 -1.66 -11.75 -5.12
C VAL A 43 -3.09 -12.16 -4.77
N ALA A 44 -3.95 -12.10 -5.77
CA ALA A 44 -5.29 -12.66 -5.73
C ALA A 44 -5.48 -13.56 -6.95
N MET A 45 -6.32 -14.57 -6.81
CA MET A 45 -6.65 -15.52 -7.87
C MET A 45 -8.16 -15.67 -7.99
N LEU A 46 -8.63 -15.92 -9.21
CA LEU A 46 -10.01 -16.26 -9.51
C LEU A 46 -10.08 -17.75 -9.91
N PRO A 47 -10.14 -18.68 -8.94
CA PRO A 47 -10.26 -20.11 -9.23
C PRO A 47 -11.64 -20.41 -9.78
N ILE A 48 -11.67 -21.04 -10.96
CA ILE A 48 -12.88 -21.52 -11.63
C ILE A 48 -12.75 -23.03 -11.82
N ASP A 49 -13.72 -23.79 -11.33
CA ASP A 49 -13.73 -25.25 -11.52
C ASP A 49 -14.35 -25.68 -12.86
N SER A 50 -14.38 -26.99 -13.10
CA SER A 50 -14.95 -27.57 -14.33
C SER A 50 -16.44 -27.30 -14.52
N ASP A 51 -17.17 -26.99 -13.44
CA ASP A 51 -18.60 -26.67 -13.48
C ASP A 51 -18.82 -25.15 -13.59
N GLY A 52 -17.75 -24.35 -13.73
CA GLY A 52 -17.82 -22.90 -13.82
C GLY A 52 -18.04 -22.21 -12.46
N ARG A 53 -17.88 -22.90 -11.32
CA ARG A 53 -18.04 -22.27 -10.01
C ARG A 53 -16.77 -21.57 -9.56
N ILE A 54 -16.94 -20.46 -8.84
CA ILE A 54 -15.84 -19.67 -8.28
C ILE A 54 -15.60 -20.04 -6.82
N TRP A 55 -14.36 -20.34 -6.48
CA TRP A 55 -13.98 -20.66 -5.11
C TRP A 55 -13.60 -19.41 -4.31
N PHE A 56 -14.15 -19.30 -3.10
CA PHE A 56 -13.85 -18.23 -2.15
C PHE A 56 -13.35 -18.81 -0.82
N VAL A 57 -12.63 -18.00 -0.07
CA VAL A 57 -12.27 -18.30 1.33
C VAL A 57 -13.16 -17.51 2.28
N ARG A 58 -13.51 -18.12 3.43
CA ARG A 58 -14.04 -17.39 4.58
C ARG A 58 -12.90 -17.21 5.58
N GLN A 59 -12.52 -15.97 5.83
CA GLN A 59 -11.42 -15.65 6.72
C GLN A 59 -11.82 -14.54 7.69
N TYR A 60 -11.57 -14.75 8.99
CA TYR A 60 -11.67 -13.69 10.00
C TYR A 60 -10.55 -12.66 9.78
N ARG A 61 -10.90 -11.38 9.81
CA ARG A 61 -9.97 -10.26 9.66
C ARG A 61 -10.10 -9.36 10.89
N ILE A 62 -9.05 -9.33 11.71
CA ILE A 62 -8.99 -8.52 12.94
C ILE A 62 -8.77 -7.02 12.65
N ALA A 63 -8.19 -6.71 11.49
CA ALA A 63 -8.04 -5.36 10.97
C ALA A 63 -8.75 -5.30 9.61
N VAL A 64 -9.76 -4.44 9.53
CA VAL A 64 -10.48 -4.05 8.31
C VAL A 64 -10.67 -2.54 8.36
#